data_AF-A0AAD5L8U9-F1
#
_entry.id   AF-A0AAD5L8U9-F1
#
_cell.length_a   1.000
_cell.length_b   1.000
_cell.length_c   1.000
_cell.angle_alpha   90.00
_cell.angle_beta   90.00
_cell.angle_gamma   90.00
#
_symmetry.space_group_name_H-M   'P 1'
#
loop_
_entity.id
_entity.type
_entity.pdbx_description
1 polymer ?
#
loop_
_entity_poly.entity_id
_entity_poly.type
_entity_poly.pdbx_seq_one_letter_code
_entity_poly.pdbx_strand_id
1 'polypeptide(L)'
;MLAMQKLIENQWKNHVDARGIQTVKHVLDSSGPHEVACLLKTFLRQLPESLFTQDCLDLFAQVGDMANFDDQIWALNLLIIQLPDVNYQTLRLLLRFLKDVVDHQAHNRMTVNNVATVMGPNLFPPRISKASTKTNMESLTDGMAYAAKTNRITEMLVTHQDELFSIPPEILLQLSRIKVK
;
A
#
# COMPACT_ATOMS: atom_id res chain seq x y z
N MET A 1 12.01 -13.54 -15.97
CA MET A 1 11.61 -12.11 -16.14
C MET A 1 10.75 -11.86 -17.38
N LEU A 2 11.21 -12.13 -18.61
CA LEU A 2 10.44 -11.91 -19.85
C LEU A 2 9.10 -12.67 -19.93
N ALA A 3 9.04 -13.93 -19.50
CA ALA A 3 7.79 -14.70 -19.45
C ALA A 3 6.80 -14.14 -18.41
N MET A 4 7.32 -13.63 -17.31
CA MET A 4 6.56 -13.10 -16.18
C MET A 4 6.02 -11.70 -16.45
N GLN A 5 6.83 -10.87 -17.12
CA GLN A 5 6.41 -9.59 -17.67
C GLN A 5 5.38 -9.77 -18.80
N LYS A 6 5.52 -10.81 -19.64
CA LYS A 6 4.47 -11.19 -20.61
C LYS A 6 3.19 -11.70 -19.96
N LEU A 7 3.26 -12.41 -18.82
CA LEU A 7 2.08 -12.79 -18.04
C LEU A 7 1.35 -11.53 -17.53
N ILE A 8 2.11 -10.59 -16.99
CA ILE A 8 1.60 -9.29 -16.55
C ILE A 8 1.27 -8.36 -17.73
N GLU A 9 1.77 -8.52 -18.94
CA GLU A 9 1.38 -7.62 -20.05
C GLU A 9 0.21 -8.19 -20.85
N ASN A 10 0.12 -9.51 -20.99
CA ASN A 10 -0.84 -10.18 -21.87
C ASN A 10 -2.00 -10.90 -21.17
N GLN A 11 -1.93 -11.24 -19.87
CA GLN A 11 -2.96 -12.09 -19.24
C GLN A 11 -3.96 -11.34 -18.34
N TRP A 12 -3.56 -10.30 -17.58
CA TRP A 12 -4.48 -9.64 -16.64
C TRP A 12 -5.38 -8.56 -17.26
N LYS A 13 -4.92 -7.86 -18.32
CA LYS A 13 -5.69 -6.74 -18.91
C LYS A 13 -6.99 -7.16 -19.57
N ASN A 14 -7.12 -8.44 -19.98
CA ASN A 14 -8.26 -8.89 -20.77
C ASN A 14 -9.14 -9.94 -20.09
N HIS A 15 -8.65 -10.78 -19.17
CA HIS A 15 -9.43 -11.93 -18.67
C HIS A 15 -9.21 -12.23 -17.17
N VAL A 16 -9.81 -11.42 -16.29
CA VAL A 16 -10.07 -11.85 -14.90
C VAL A 16 -11.45 -12.52 -14.84
N ASP A 17 -11.63 -13.54 -15.67
CA ASP A 17 -12.77 -14.46 -15.59
C ASP A 17 -12.34 -15.70 -14.77
N ALA A 18 -13.24 -16.63 -14.45
CA ALA A 18 -12.93 -17.84 -13.64
C ALA A 18 -11.69 -18.66 -14.10
N ARG A 19 -11.27 -18.51 -15.37
CA ARG A 19 -10.04 -19.07 -15.92
C ARG A 19 -8.77 -18.32 -15.50
N GLY A 20 -8.85 -17.00 -15.32
CA GLY A 20 -7.74 -16.16 -14.87
C GLY A 20 -7.25 -16.53 -13.47
N ILE A 21 -8.17 -16.82 -12.53
CA ILE A 21 -7.81 -17.27 -11.17
C ILE A 21 -7.09 -18.63 -11.20
N GLN A 22 -7.56 -19.58 -12.03
CA GLN A 22 -6.93 -20.90 -12.16
C GLN A 22 -5.53 -20.81 -12.80
N THR A 23 -5.36 -19.98 -13.83
CA THR A 23 -4.06 -19.72 -14.46
C THR A 23 -3.09 -19.07 -13.46
N VAL A 24 -3.55 -18.07 -12.71
CA VAL A 24 -2.74 -17.43 -11.66
C VAL A 24 -2.33 -18.46 -10.62
N LYS A 25 -3.25 -19.30 -10.15
CA LYS A 25 -2.94 -20.36 -9.18
C LYS A 25 -1.85 -21.31 -9.68
N HIS A 26 -1.97 -21.82 -10.91
CA HIS A 26 -0.95 -22.70 -11.48
C HIS A 26 0.42 -22.01 -11.61
N VAL A 27 0.45 -20.74 -12.00
CA VAL A 27 1.71 -19.97 -12.04
C VAL A 27 2.29 -19.80 -10.64
N LEU A 28 1.47 -19.50 -9.63
CA LEU A 28 1.91 -19.37 -8.25
C LEU A 28 2.48 -20.69 -7.70
N ASP A 29 1.82 -21.81 -7.98
CA ASP A 29 2.23 -23.16 -7.53
C ASP A 29 3.54 -23.62 -8.19
N SER A 30 3.86 -23.11 -9.38
CA SER A 30 5.07 -23.45 -10.14
C SER A 30 6.20 -22.42 -10.01
N SER A 31 5.99 -21.33 -9.29
CA SER A 31 6.96 -20.22 -9.14
C SER A 31 7.67 -20.25 -7.79
N GLY A 32 8.90 -19.74 -7.75
CA GLY A 32 9.64 -19.58 -6.49
C GLY A 32 9.11 -18.41 -5.65
N PRO A 33 9.36 -18.38 -4.33
CA PRO A 33 8.86 -17.33 -3.44
C PRO A 33 9.34 -15.91 -3.83
N HIS A 34 10.57 -15.80 -4.36
CA HIS A 34 11.09 -14.52 -4.86
C HIS A 34 10.35 -14.02 -6.10
N GLU A 35 9.95 -14.93 -6.98
CA GLU A 35 9.20 -14.59 -8.19
C GLU A 35 7.79 -14.12 -7.83
N VAL A 36 7.13 -14.84 -6.91
CA VAL A 36 5.81 -14.47 -6.37
C VAL A 36 5.87 -13.11 -5.67
N ALA A 37 6.90 -12.84 -4.86
CA ALA A 37 7.09 -11.52 -4.24
C ALA A 37 7.29 -10.41 -5.29
N CYS A 38 8.06 -10.68 -6.35
CA CYS A 38 8.25 -9.74 -7.45
C CYS A 38 6.96 -9.49 -8.25
N LEU A 39 6.14 -10.52 -8.43
CA LEU A 39 4.81 -10.42 -9.03
C LEU A 39 3.91 -9.50 -8.20
N LEU A 40 3.80 -9.73 -6.88
CA LEU A 40 2.98 -8.90 -5.99
C LEU A 40 3.39 -7.41 -6.06
N LYS A 41 4.70 -7.13 -5.95
CA LYS A 41 5.22 -5.75 -6.04
C LYS A 41 4.88 -5.11 -7.39
N THR A 42 5.02 -5.87 -8.47
CA THR A 42 4.75 -5.36 -9.82
C THR A 42 3.27 -5.15 -10.06
N PHE A 43 2.42 -6.04 -9.56
CA PHE A 43 0.97 -5.91 -9.61
C PHE A 43 0.52 -4.60 -8.96
N LEU A 44 0.94 -4.35 -7.71
CA LEU A 44 0.60 -3.11 -6.99
C LEU A 44 1.06 -1.86 -7.73
N ARG A 45 2.30 -1.88 -8.26
CA ARG A 45 2.88 -0.75 -8.99
C ARG A 45 2.21 -0.47 -10.33
N GLN A 46 1.60 -1.47 -10.95
CA GLN A 46 0.99 -1.37 -12.29
C GLN A 46 -0.53 -1.22 -12.26
N LEU A 47 -1.13 -1.12 -11.07
CA LEU A 47 -2.56 -0.80 -10.97
C LEU A 47 -2.85 0.51 -11.73
N PRO A 48 -3.99 0.61 -12.44
CA PRO A 48 -4.39 1.84 -13.13
C PRO A 48 -4.45 3.04 -12.17
N GLU A 49 -4.83 2.75 -10.92
CA GLU A 49 -4.85 3.69 -9.81
C GLU A 49 -4.14 3.05 -8.60
N SER A 50 -3.42 3.84 -7.79
CA SER A 50 -2.82 3.31 -6.56
C SER A 50 -3.90 2.74 -5.64
N LEU A 51 -3.51 1.77 -4.83
CA LEU A 51 -4.35 1.18 -3.80
C LEU A 51 -4.91 2.23 -2.82
N PHE A 52 -4.19 3.34 -2.60
CA PHE A 52 -4.61 4.45 -1.75
C PHE A 52 -5.45 5.50 -2.47
N THR A 53 -5.85 5.29 -3.73
CA THR A 53 -6.46 6.29 -4.62
C THR A 53 -5.55 7.50 -4.90
N GLN A 54 -5.71 8.16 -6.05
CA GLN A 54 -4.87 9.33 -6.37
C GLN A 54 -5.09 10.50 -5.40
N ASP A 55 -6.33 10.65 -4.95
CA ASP A 55 -6.76 11.76 -4.10
C ASP A 55 -6.23 11.63 -2.67
N CYS A 56 -6.09 10.40 -2.14
CA CYS A 56 -5.61 10.23 -0.77
C CYS A 56 -4.09 10.02 -0.68
N LEU A 57 -3.37 9.68 -1.75
CA LEU A 57 -1.90 9.47 -1.72
C LEU A 57 -1.12 10.61 -1.05
N ASP A 58 -1.47 11.87 -1.35
CA ASP A 58 -0.82 13.02 -0.73
C ASP A 58 -1.23 13.23 0.72
N LEU A 59 -2.48 12.90 1.06
CA LEU A 59 -2.97 12.98 2.43
C LEU A 59 -2.24 11.96 3.31
N PHE A 60 -2.09 10.71 2.84
CA PHE A 60 -1.30 9.70 3.53
C PHE A 60 0.14 10.17 3.77
N ALA A 61 0.81 10.74 2.76
CA ALA A 61 2.17 11.25 2.91
C ALA A 61 2.27 12.41 3.92
N GLN A 62 1.28 13.31 3.93
CA GLN A 62 1.20 14.45 4.86
C GLN A 62 1.01 14.04 6.31
N VAL A 63 0.38 12.89 6.59
CA VAL A 63 0.29 12.37 7.97
C VAL A 63 1.68 12.21 8.59
N GLY A 64 2.69 11.88 7.78
CA GLY A 64 4.07 11.73 8.26
C GLY A 64 4.67 13.02 8.84
N ASP A 65 4.10 14.18 8.50
CA ASP A 65 4.55 15.49 8.97
C ASP A 65 3.86 15.94 10.28
N MET A 66 2.83 15.22 10.73
CA MET A 66 2.13 15.56 11.97
C MET A 66 3.03 15.29 13.19
N ALA A 67 2.97 16.19 14.19
CA ALA A 67 3.86 16.13 15.35
C ALA A 67 3.48 15.05 16.36
N ASN A 68 2.18 14.78 16.52
CA ASN A 68 1.66 13.84 17.50
C ASN A 68 1.37 12.48 16.84
N PHE A 69 1.88 11.41 17.45
CA PHE A 69 1.66 10.05 16.99
C PHE A 69 0.19 9.61 17.06
N ASP A 70 -0.55 9.99 18.10
CA ASP A 70 -1.97 9.62 18.23
C ASP A 70 -2.80 10.25 17.12
N ASP A 71 -2.51 11.52 16.79
CA ASP A 71 -3.14 12.22 15.67
C ASP A 71 -2.76 11.57 14.33
N GLN A 72 -1.54 11.04 14.19
CA GLN A 72 -1.13 10.29 13.00
C GLN A 72 -1.95 9.02 12.82
N ILE A 73 -2.09 8.21 13.87
CA ILE A 73 -2.89 6.98 13.83
C ILE A 73 -4.36 7.28 13.54
N TRP A 74 -4.91 8.30 14.18
CA TRP A 74 -6.28 8.73 13.95
C TRP A 74 -6.50 9.20 12.49
N ALA A 75 -5.60 10.03 11.96
CA ALA A 75 -5.68 10.48 10.57
C ALA A 75 -5.56 9.32 9.58
N LEU A 76 -4.63 8.37 9.80
CA LEU A 76 -4.50 7.18 8.96
C LEU A 76 -5.76 6.32 9.00
N ASN A 77 -6.35 6.10 10.17
CA ASN A 77 -7.58 5.34 10.31
C ASN A 77 -8.73 5.96 9.51
N LEU A 78 -8.92 7.29 9.61
CA LEU A 78 -9.93 7.99 8.83
C LEU A 78 -9.70 7.85 7.32
N LEU A 79 -8.45 8.04 6.87
CA LEU A 79 -8.11 7.88 5.45
C LEU A 79 -8.39 6.47 4.95
N ILE A 80 -8.08 5.44 5.76
CA ILE A 80 -8.36 4.05 5.44
C ILE A 80 -9.86 3.79 5.34
N ILE A 81 -10.66 4.26 6.30
CA ILE A 81 -12.13 4.07 6.30
C ILE A 81 -12.81 4.76 5.10
N GLN A 82 -12.21 5.82 4.57
CA GLN A 82 -12.72 6.52 3.37
C GLN A 82 -12.34 5.84 2.05
N LEU A 83 -11.48 4.82 2.06
CA LEU A 83 -11.14 4.09 0.84
C LEU A 83 -12.35 3.34 0.29
N PRO A 84 -12.49 3.21 -1.04
CA PRO A 84 -13.50 2.34 -1.63
C PRO A 84 -13.40 0.92 -1.10
N ASP A 85 -14.53 0.21 -0.98
CA ASP A 85 -14.60 -1.13 -0.37
C ASP A 85 -13.54 -2.11 -0.90
N VAL A 86 -13.32 -2.12 -2.21
CA VAL A 86 -12.34 -3.00 -2.85
C VAL A 86 -10.91 -2.65 -2.43
N ASN A 87 -10.57 -1.36 -2.39
CA ASN A 87 -9.27 -0.86 -1.96
C ASN A 87 -9.04 -1.13 -0.47
N TYR A 88 -10.04 -0.86 0.37
CA TYR A 88 -10.02 -1.11 1.81
C TYR A 88 -9.73 -2.59 2.11
N GLN A 89 -10.51 -3.52 1.53
CA GLN A 89 -10.33 -4.95 1.79
C GLN A 89 -8.98 -5.47 1.25
N THR A 90 -8.57 -5.00 0.08
CA THR A 90 -7.28 -5.37 -0.51
C THR A 90 -6.11 -4.87 0.35
N LEU A 91 -6.17 -3.63 0.83
CA LEU A 91 -5.16 -3.06 1.72
C LEU A 91 -5.12 -3.83 3.05
N ARG A 92 -6.27 -4.17 3.63
CA ARG A 92 -6.35 -4.95 4.87
C ARG A 92 -5.63 -6.30 4.73
N LEU A 93 -5.93 -7.03 3.65
CA LEU A 93 -5.32 -8.32 3.39
C LEU A 93 -3.81 -8.19 3.18
N LEU A 94 -3.39 -7.18 2.42
CA LEU A 94 -1.98 -6.91 2.16
C LEU A 94 -1.23 -6.59 3.46
N LEU A 95 -1.74 -5.67 4.29
CA LEU A 95 -1.07 -5.26 5.52
C LEU A 95 -0.99 -6.40 6.53
N ARG A 96 -2.03 -7.24 6.65
CA ARG A 96 -1.97 -8.48 7.44
C ARG A 96 -0.84 -9.41 6.95
N PHE A 97 -0.75 -9.65 5.64
CA PHE A 97 0.32 -10.47 5.08
C PHE A 97 1.72 -9.88 5.35
N LEU A 98 1.88 -8.56 5.18
CA LEU A 98 3.16 -7.90 5.46
C LEU A 98 3.52 -7.96 6.95
N LYS A 99 2.52 -7.86 7.84
CA LYS A 99 2.72 -8.05 9.28
C LYS A 99 3.20 -9.46 9.60
N ASP A 100 2.60 -10.48 8.99
CA ASP A 100 3.05 -11.87 9.14
C ASP A 100 4.51 -12.04 8.67
N VAL A 101 4.91 -11.40 7.57
CA VAL A 101 6.32 -11.41 7.10
C VAL A 101 7.26 -10.80 8.14
N VAL A 102 6.88 -9.65 8.72
CA VAL A 102 7.66 -8.97 9.76
C VAL A 102 7.73 -9.80 11.05
N ASP A 103 6.65 -10.49 11.42
CA ASP A 103 6.64 -11.34 12.63
C ASP A 103 7.59 -12.52 12.52
N HIS A 104 7.92 -12.96 11.30
CA HIS A 104 8.92 -13.98 11.02
C HIS A 104 10.33 -13.42 10.74
N GLN A 105 10.60 -12.15 11.09
CA GLN A 105 11.89 -11.48 10.81
C GLN A 105 13.11 -12.21 11.39
N ALA A 106 12.95 -12.98 12.47
CA ALA A 106 14.04 -13.78 13.04
C ALA A 106 14.59 -14.83 12.04
N HIS A 107 13.75 -15.30 11.11
CA HIS A 107 14.10 -16.29 10.10
C HIS A 107 14.37 -15.67 8.73
N ASN A 108 13.50 -14.76 8.28
CA ASN A 108 13.58 -14.19 6.93
C ASN A 108 14.38 -12.87 6.85
N ARG A 109 14.78 -12.29 8.00
CA ARG A 109 15.53 -11.03 8.12
C ARG A 109 14.83 -9.78 7.57
N MET A 110 13.52 -9.86 7.34
CA MET A 110 12.70 -8.74 6.88
C MET A 110 12.13 -7.99 8.07
N THR A 111 12.87 -7.00 8.57
CA THR A 111 12.35 -6.04 9.57
C THR A 111 11.24 -5.19 8.97
N VAL A 112 10.44 -4.52 9.83
CA VAL A 112 9.41 -3.59 9.37
C VAL A 112 9.97 -2.51 8.43
N ASN A 113 11.16 -1.98 8.74
CA ASN A 113 11.86 -1.01 7.91
C ASN A 113 12.28 -1.59 6.54
N ASN A 114 12.76 -2.83 6.50
CA ASN A 114 13.10 -3.51 5.25
C ASN A 114 11.85 -3.73 4.38
N VAL A 115 10.74 -4.16 5.00
CA VAL A 115 9.46 -4.34 4.31
C VAL A 115 8.95 -3.00 3.77
N ALA A 116 8.97 -1.94 4.59
CA ALA A 116 8.54 -0.61 4.18
C ALA A 116 9.40 -0.06 3.04
N THR A 117 10.71 -0.26 3.07
CA THR A 117 11.63 0.20 2.01
C THR A 117 11.31 -0.49 0.69
N VAL A 118 11.00 -1.79 0.73
CA VAL A 118 10.70 -2.59 -0.47
C VAL A 118 9.27 -2.34 -0.98
N MET A 119 8.30 -2.17 -0.09
CA MET A 119 6.88 -2.04 -0.44
C MET A 119 6.45 -0.59 -0.70
N GLY A 120 7.03 0.38 0.01
CA GLY A 120 6.71 1.80 -0.06
C GLY A 120 6.62 2.34 -1.50
N PRO A 121 7.61 2.12 -2.38
CA PRO A 121 7.55 2.60 -3.77
C PRO A 121 6.45 1.95 -4.63
N ASN A 122 5.94 0.77 -4.23
CA ASN A 122 4.85 0.10 -4.95
C ASN A 122 3.47 0.55 -4.44
N LEU A 123 3.43 1.07 -3.22
CA LEU A 123 2.25 1.61 -2.53
C LEU A 123 2.07 3.11 -2.81
N PHE A 124 3.19 3.83 -2.85
CA PHE A 124 3.29 5.27 -3.10
C PHE A 124 4.19 5.48 -4.32
N PRO A 125 3.65 5.34 -5.55
CA PRO A 125 4.42 5.55 -6.76
C PRO A 125 5.01 6.97 -6.75
N PRO A 126 6.30 7.14 -7.11
CA PRO A 126 6.90 8.46 -7.17
C PRO A 126 6.14 9.34 -8.17
N ARG A 127 5.76 10.55 -7.73
CA ARG A 127 5.16 11.56 -8.62
C ARG A 127 6.24 12.06 -9.58
N ILE A 128 6.33 11.46 -10.76
CA ILE A 128 7.14 12.03 -11.85
C ILE A 128 6.38 13.26 -12.33
N SER A 129 6.71 14.43 -11.77
CA SER A 129 6.17 15.69 -12.27
C SER A 129 6.64 15.88 -13.70
N LYS A 130 5.73 15.74 -14.68
CA LYS A 130 6.00 15.95 -16.12
C LYS A 130 6.35 17.41 -16.48
N ALA A 131 6.50 18.29 -15.49
CA ALA A 131 6.60 19.74 -15.67
C ALA A 131 7.56 20.44 -14.67
N SER A 132 8.61 19.76 -14.16
CA SER A 132 9.55 20.44 -13.25
C SER A 132 10.62 21.21 -14.01
N THR A 133 10.45 22.53 -14.11
CA THR A 133 11.50 23.54 -14.35
C THR A 133 12.48 23.66 -13.15
N LYS A 134 12.54 22.64 -12.29
CA LYS A 134 13.40 22.60 -11.10
C LYS A 134 14.77 22.04 -11.46
N THR A 135 15.81 22.51 -10.78
CA THR A 135 17.16 21.97 -10.99
C THR A 135 17.21 20.48 -10.63
N ASN A 136 18.13 19.72 -11.25
CA ASN A 136 18.26 18.28 -10.99
C ASN A 136 18.46 17.96 -9.49
N MET A 137 19.09 18.85 -8.73
CA MET A 137 19.38 18.64 -7.31
C MET A 137 18.14 18.82 -6.42
N GLU A 138 17.30 19.83 -6.67
CA GLU A 138 16.06 20.06 -5.90
C GLU A 138 15.01 18.97 -6.13
N SER A 139 14.91 18.46 -7.36
CA SER A 139 14.02 17.33 -7.70
C SER A 139 14.45 16.04 -6.98
N LEU A 140 15.76 15.82 -6.85
CA LEU A 140 16.31 14.69 -6.09
C LEU A 140 16.03 14.80 -4.60
N THR A 141 16.22 15.98 -3.99
CA THR A 141 15.94 16.18 -2.56
C THR A 141 14.46 16.03 -2.24
N ASP A 142 13.57 16.56 -3.09
CA ASP A 142 12.12 16.43 -2.95
C ASP A 142 11.69 14.96 -3.05
N GLY A 143 12.25 14.21 -4.01
CA GLY A 143 11.99 12.79 -4.19
C GLY A 143 12.46 11.94 -3.00
N MET A 144 13.63 12.24 -2.45
CA MET A 144 14.15 11.57 -1.25
C MET A 144 13.32 11.88 0.00
N ALA A 145 12.91 13.13 0.18
CA ALA A 145 12.04 13.52 1.28
C ALA A 145 10.68 12.81 1.20
N TYR A 146 10.08 12.75 0.01
CA TYR A 146 8.84 12.01 -0.20
C TYR A 146 9.02 10.52 0.11
N ALA A 147 10.09 9.89 -0.39
CA ALA A 147 10.38 8.48 -0.12
C ALA A 147 10.55 8.18 1.37
N ALA A 148 11.21 9.08 2.12
CA ALA A 148 11.36 8.93 3.57
C ALA A 148 9.99 9.00 4.29
N LYS A 149 9.13 9.95 3.90
CA LYS A 149 7.78 10.07 4.45
C LYS A 149 6.93 8.83 4.17
N THR A 150 6.89 8.39 2.91
CA THR A 150 6.08 7.23 2.53
C THR A 150 6.62 5.92 3.11
N ASN A 151 7.93 5.82 3.31
CA ASN A 151 8.51 4.71 4.07
C ASN A 151 8.01 4.70 5.52
N ARG A 152 8.07 5.83 6.23
CA ARG A 152 7.54 5.96 7.60
C ARG A 152 6.06 5.59 7.67
N ILE A 153 5.25 6.08 6.74
CA ILE A 153 3.82 5.73 6.66
C ILE A 153 3.63 4.24 6.44
N THR A 154 4.41 3.62 5.54
CA THR A 154 4.34 2.18 5.31
C THR A 154 4.68 1.39 6.57
N GLU A 155 5.67 1.82 7.36
CA GLU A 155 5.99 1.19 8.65
C GLU A 155 4.82 1.29 9.64
N MET A 156 4.21 2.48 9.75
CA MET A 156 3.04 2.70 10.61
C MET A 156 1.86 1.83 10.21
N LEU A 157 1.56 1.77 8.91
CA LEU A 157 0.48 0.95 8.34
C LEU A 157 0.67 -0.53 8.67
N VAL A 158 1.89 -1.06 8.55
CA VAL A 158 2.18 -2.47 8.85
C VAL A 158 2.13 -2.73 10.36
N THR A 159 2.68 -1.81 11.17
CA THR A 159 2.80 -2.01 12.62
C THR A 159 1.45 -1.92 13.33
N HIS A 160 0.59 -0.96 12.94
CA HIS A 160 -0.67 -0.65 13.63
C HIS A 160 -1.92 -1.11 12.86
N GLN A 161 -1.78 -2.06 11.94
CA GLN A 161 -2.89 -2.49 11.08
C GLN A 161 -4.13 -2.97 11.84
N ASP A 162 -4.00 -3.55 13.04
CA ASP A 162 -5.18 -4.01 13.79
C ASP A 162 -6.03 -2.83 14.33
N GLU A 163 -5.37 -1.75 14.74
CA GLU A 163 -6.00 -0.52 15.22
C GLU A 163 -6.58 0.29 14.05
N LEU A 164 -5.84 0.37 12.95
CA LEU A 164 -6.17 1.19 11.79
C LEU A 164 -7.41 0.75 11.00
N PHE A 165 -7.84 -0.51 11.14
CA PHE A 165 -9.02 -1.04 10.45
C PHE A 165 -10.24 -1.14 11.37
N SER A 166 -10.10 -0.72 12.63
CA SER A 166 -11.19 -0.64 13.59
C SER A 166 -11.94 0.69 13.43
N ILE A 167 -13.25 0.71 13.69
CA ILE A 167 -14.02 1.96 13.71
C ILE A 167 -13.77 2.66 15.05
N PRO A 168 -13.28 3.91 15.07
CA PRO A 168 -13.08 4.64 16.31
C PRO A 168 -14.37 4.76 17.12
N PRO A 169 -14.33 4.53 18.45
CA PRO A 169 -15.49 4.67 19.31
C PRO A 169 -16.16 6.05 19.22
N GLU A 170 -15.37 7.10 18.96
CA GLU A 170 -15.86 8.48 18.81
C GLU A 170 -16.83 8.60 17.63
N ILE A 171 -16.54 7.91 16.52
CA ILE A 171 -17.42 7.86 15.35
C ILE A 171 -18.68 7.07 15.69
N LEU A 172 -18.57 5.94 16.38
CA LEU A 172 -19.73 5.15 16.81
C LEU A 172 -20.65 5.96 17.73
N LEU A 173 -20.07 6.75 18.63
CA LEU A 173 -20.82 7.64 19.52
C LEU A 173 -21.51 8.75 18.73
N GLN A 174 -20.87 9.33 17.71
CA GLN A 174 -21.51 10.31 16.83
C GLN A 174 -22.64 9.70 16.01
N LEU A 175 -22.44 8.53 15.40
CA LEU A 175 -23.48 7.81 14.66
C LEU A 175 -24.67 7.42 15.55
N SER A 176 -24.42 7.04 16.80
CA SER A 176 -25.48 6.74 17.77
C SER A 176 -26.37 7.95 18.10
N ARG A 177 -25.84 9.17 17.93
CA ARG A 177 -26.57 10.44 18.10
C ARG A 177 -27.33 10.85 16.84
N ILE A 178 -26.94 10.35 15.66
CA ILE A 178 -27.60 10.62 14.36
C ILE A 178 -28.78 9.65 14.16
N LYS A 179 -29.54 9.30 15.21
CA LYS A 179 -30.78 8.54 15.03
C LYS A 179 -31.70 9.29 14.07
N VAL A 180 -31.83 8.74 12.87
CA VAL A 180 -32.72 9.15 11.80
C VAL A 180 -34.14 9.16 12.35
N LYS A 181 -34.82 10.32 12.24
CA LYS A 181 -36.27 10.43 12.37
C LYS A 181 -36.94 9.83 11.15
#